data_AF-A0A1G1XZ19-F1
#
_entry.id   AF-A0A1G1XZ19-F1
#
_cell.length_a   1.000
_cell.length_b   1.000
_cell.length_c   1.000
_cell.angle_alpha   90.00
_cell.angle_beta   90.00
_cell.angle_gamma   90.00
#
_symmetry.space_group_name_H-M   'P 1'
#
loop_
_entity.id
_entity.type
_entity.pdbx_description
1 polymer ?
#
loop_
_entity_poly.entity_id
_entity_poly.type
_entity_poly.pdbx_seq_one_letter_code
_entity_poly.pdbx_strand_id
1 'polypeptide(L)'
;MIKFFAIFILVFLFLFNVSFVLAAELPNPLGGIKDPREVIGNVIRAIFGIVGSLALAIFIYGGFMWVTSAGNEEKVKKGKDMIMWAAFGLAVIFVSYALVTFVINAVVGGGGSSGGQAIETGEGILLPD
;
A
#
# COMPACT_ATOMS: atom_id res chain seq x y z
N MET A 1 -11.48 -11.32 23.63
CA MET A 1 -11.01 -11.44 22.23
C MET A 1 -11.74 -10.48 21.28
N ILE A 2 -13.07 -10.53 21.14
CA ILE A 2 -13.83 -9.61 20.24
C ILE A 2 -13.63 -8.11 20.56
N LYS A 3 -13.46 -7.76 21.85
CA LYS A 3 -13.26 -6.38 22.33
C LYS A 3 -11.93 -5.78 21.87
N PHE A 4 -10.87 -6.60 21.78
CA PHE A 4 -9.55 -6.16 21.34
C PHE A 4 -9.53 -5.90 19.83
N PHE A 5 -10.25 -6.75 19.08
CA PHE A 5 -10.45 -6.58 17.63
C PHE A 5 -11.28 -5.34 17.31
N ALA A 6 -12.36 -5.08 18.06
CA ALA A 6 -13.18 -3.88 17.89
C ALA A 6 -12.40 -2.59 18.16
N ILE A 7 -11.55 -2.58 19.20
CA ILE A 7 -10.68 -1.43 19.51
C ILE A 7 -9.63 -1.23 18.42
N PHE A 8 -8.99 -2.30 17.92
CA PHE A 8 -8.04 -2.20 16.81
C PHE A 8 -8.70 -1.64 15.54
N ILE A 9 -9.91 -2.10 15.23
CA ILE A 9 -10.70 -1.58 14.10
C ILE A 9 -11.09 -0.12 14.28
N LEU A 10 -11.49 0.29 15.50
CA LEU A 10 -11.89 1.67 15.77
C LEU A 10 -10.69 2.62 15.72
N VAL A 11 -9.55 2.23 16.29
CA VAL A 11 -8.28 2.97 16.19
C VAL A 11 -7.83 3.06 14.73
N PHE A 12 -7.94 1.98 13.96
CA PHE A 12 -7.62 1.97 12.54
C PHE A 12 -8.55 2.90 11.74
N LEU A 13 -9.85 2.86 11.99
CA LEU A 13 -10.83 3.72 11.33
C LEU A 13 -10.59 5.19 11.70
N PHE A 14 -10.22 5.48 12.95
CA PHE A 14 -9.87 6.83 13.40
C PHE A 14 -8.57 7.36 12.73
N LEU A 15 -7.50 6.57 12.71
CA LEU A 15 -6.24 6.93 12.02
C LEU A 15 -6.42 7.07 10.50
N PHE A 16 -7.25 6.22 9.91
CA PHE A 16 -7.59 6.27 8.49
C PHE A 16 -8.43 7.50 8.14
N ASN A 17 -9.41 7.86 8.99
CA ASN A 17 -10.23 9.06 8.78
C ASN A 17 -9.36 10.33 8.76
N VAL A 18 -8.40 10.45 9.68
CA VAL A 18 -7.45 11.57 9.73
C VAL A 18 -6.59 11.63 8.46
N SER A 19 -6.15 10.48 7.94
CA SER A 19 -5.36 10.41 6.69
C SER A 19 -6.17 10.77 5.45
N PHE A 20 -7.45 10.38 5.40
CA PHE A 20 -8.37 10.75 4.31
C PHE A 20 -8.69 12.26 4.32
N VAL A 21 -8.84 12.86 5.50
CA VAL A 21 -9.15 14.29 5.64
C VAL A 21 -7.98 15.20 5.23
N LEU A 22 -6.73 14.78 5.46
CA LEU A 22 -5.54 15.53 5.06
C LEU A 22 -5.28 15.45 3.54
N ALA A 23 -5.74 14.39 2.87
CA ALA A 23 -5.68 14.27 1.41
C ALA A 23 -6.73 15.14 0.67
N ALA A 24 -7.65 15.77 1.40
CA ALA A 24 -8.76 16.57 0.86
C ALA A 24 -8.46 18.08 0.76
N GLU A 25 -7.19 18.50 0.69
CA GLU A 25 -6.86 19.90 0.33
C GLU A 25 -7.19 20.18 -1.15
N LEU A 26 -8.32 20.85 -1.38
CA LEU A 26 -8.67 21.52 -2.64
C LEU A 26 -8.58 23.05 -2.48
N PRO A 27 -7.42 23.64 -2.75
CA PRO A 27 -7.38 24.97 -3.37
C PRO A 27 -6.55 24.93 -4.66
N ASN A 28 -7.22 24.82 -5.81
CA ASN A 28 -6.66 25.15 -7.12
C ASN A 28 -7.48 26.31 -7.73
N PRO A 29 -7.16 27.57 -7.40
CA PRO A 29 -7.90 28.73 -7.90
C PRO A 29 -7.45 29.22 -9.29
N LEU A 30 -6.49 28.57 -9.96
CA LEU A 30 -6.12 28.82 -11.36
C LEU A 30 -5.76 27.49 -12.06
N GLY A 31 -6.48 27.15 -13.13
CA GLY A 31 -6.07 26.17 -14.15
C GLY A 31 -5.59 24.82 -13.62
N GLY A 32 -6.52 23.99 -13.16
CA GLY A 32 -6.24 22.66 -12.64
C GLY A 32 -5.67 21.70 -13.67
N ILE A 33 -4.49 21.17 -13.36
CA ILE A 33 -4.15 19.74 -13.51
C ILE A 33 -3.26 19.40 -12.31
N LYS A 34 -3.87 19.03 -11.17
CA LYS A 34 -3.21 18.04 -10.30
C LYS A 34 -3.36 16.75 -11.08
N ASP A 35 -2.30 16.29 -11.73
CA ASP A 35 -2.34 15.16 -12.66
C ASP A 35 -3.26 14.05 -12.12
N PRO A 36 -4.27 13.58 -12.88
CA PRO A 36 -5.16 12.50 -12.43
C PRO A 36 -4.38 11.29 -11.88
N ARG A 37 -3.15 11.11 -12.38
CA ARG A 37 -2.18 10.12 -11.93
C ARG A 37 -1.76 10.27 -10.46
N GLU A 38 -1.57 11.48 -9.94
CA GLU A 38 -1.21 11.70 -8.53
C GLU A 38 -2.38 11.41 -7.59
N VAL A 39 -3.60 11.81 -7.98
CA VAL A 39 -4.82 11.50 -7.23
C VAL A 39 -5.03 9.98 -7.17
N ILE A 40 -4.90 9.29 -8.31
CA ILE A 40 -4.97 7.82 -8.36
C ILE A 40 -3.88 7.18 -7.49
N GLY A 41 -2.64 7.68 -7.56
CA GLY A 41 -1.52 7.16 -6.77
C GLY A 41 -1.74 7.26 -5.27
N ASN A 42 -2.30 8.37 -4.81
CA ASN A 42 -2.61 8.58 -3.40
C ASN A 42 -3.77 7.68 -2.93
N VAL A 43 -4.80 7.51 -3.76
CA VAL A 43 -5.93 6.60 -3.48
C VAL A 43 -5.48 5.14 -3.39
N ILE A 44 -4.63 4.69 -4.33
CA ILE A 44 -4.08 3.32 -4.30
C ILE A 44 -3.28 3.07 -3.02
N ARG A 45 -2.41 4.03 -2.63
CA ARG A 45 -1.62 3.92 -1.39
C ARG A 45 -2.51 3.83 -0.15
N ALA A 46 -3.57 4.64 -0.09
CA ALA A 46 -4.54 4.60 1.00
C ALA A 46 -5.25 3.24 1.09
N ILE A 47 -5.72 2.70 -0.04
CA ILE A 47 -6.38 1.39 -0.10
C ILE A 47 -5.42 0.26 0.29
N PHE A 48 -4.19 0.27 -0.23
CA PHE A 48 -3.18 -0.74 0.12
C PHE A 48 -2.83 -0.73 1.61
N GLY A 49 -2.80 0.44 2.24
CA GLY A 49 -2.63 0.57 3.69
C GLY A 49 -3.77 -0.10 4.47
N ILE A 50 -5.01 0.05 4.03
CA ILE A 50 -6.18 -0.62 4.64
C ILE A 50 -6.09 -2.12 4.49
N VAL A 51 -5.85 -2.60 3.28
CA VAL A 51 -5.84 -4.03 3.01
C VAL A 51 -4.66 -4.70 3.72
N GLY A 52 -3.49 -4.06 3.75
CA GLY A 52 -2.32 -4.57 4.48
C GLY A 52 -2.56 -4.65 5.99
N SER A 53 -3.15 -3.62 6.59
CA SER A 53 -3.52 -3.61 8.02
C SER A 53 -4.54 -4.71 8.36
N LEU A 54 -5.57 -4.87 7.52
CA LEU A 54 -6.59 -5.89 7.70
C LEU A 54 -6.01 -7.31 7.52
N ALA A 55 -5.14 -7.50 6.53
CA ALA A 55 -4.44 -8.76 6.31
C ALA A 55 -3.57 -9.12 7.52
N LEU A 56 -2.86 -8.15 8.12
CA LEU A 56 -2.09 -8.37 9.34
C LEU A 56 -2.98 -8.76 10.53
N ALA A 57 -4.13 -8.11 10.69
CA ALA A 57 -5.08 -8.45 11.76
C ALA A 57 -5.63 -9.89 11.62
N ILE A 58 -5.98 -10.30 10.40
CA ILE A 58 -6.44 -11.66 10.10
C ILE A 58 -5.31 -12.66 10.28
N PHE A 59 -4.08 -12.31 9.88
CA PHE A 59 -2.90 -13.16 10.02
C PHE A 59 -2.59 -13.46 11.48
N ILE A 60 -2.61 -12.44 12.35
CA ILE A 60 -2.44 -12.62 13.80
C ILE A 60 -3.55 -13.51 14.35
N TYR A 61 -4.81 -13.29 13.97
CA TYR A 61 -5.93 -14.11 14.46
C TYR A 61 -5.86 -15.57 14.00
N GLY A 62 -5.58 -15.81 12.72
CA GLY A 62 -5.39 -17.15 12.15
C GLY A 62 -4.20 -17.88 12.76
N GLY A 63 -3.09 -17.16 12.97
CA GLY A 63 -1.90 -17.66 13.65
C GLY A 63 -2.15 -18.06 15.10
N PHE A 64 -2.83 -17.20 15.88
CA PHE A 64 -3.21 -17.53 17.25
C PHE A 64 -4.16 -18.73 17.33
N MET A 65 -5.13 -18.82 16.41
CA MET A 65 -6.03 -19.97 16.33
C MET A 65 -5.26 -21.25 16.03
N TRP A 66 -4.32 -21.22 15.08
CA TRP A 66 -3.50 -22.38 14.73
C TRP A 66 -2.63 -22.85 15.90
N VAL A 67 -1.92 -21.94 16.57
CA VAL A 67 -1.02 -22.25 17.70
C VAL A 67 -1.80 -22.69 18.95
N THR A 68 -2.99 -22.14 19.18
CA THR A 68 -3.83 -22.47 20.35
C THR A 68 -4.68 -23.73 20.16
N SER A 69 -4.58 -24.41 19.01
CA SER A 69 -5.47 -25.53 18.68
C SER A 69 -5.25 -26.82 19.49
N ALA A 70 -4.18 -26.92 20.29
CA ALA A 70 -3.96 -27.97 21.31
C ALA A 70 -4.31 -29.43 20.87
N GLY A 71 -4.08 -29.78 19.59
CA GLY A 71 -4.34 -31.12 19.04
C GLY A 71 -5.73 -31.35 18.46
N ASN A 72 -6.64 -30.37 18.48
CA ASN A 72 -7.92 -30.46 17.77
C ASN A 72 -7.70 -30.18 16.27
N GLU A 73 -7.74 -31.23 15.46
CA GLU A 73 -7.54 -31.17 14.00
C GLU A 73 -8.46 -30.17 13.29
N GLU A 74 -9.68 -29.98 13.78
CA GLU A 74 -10.64 -29.06 13.17
C GLU A 74 -10.18 -27.61 13.29
N LYS A 75 -9.65 -27.23 14.45
CA LYS A 75 -9.11 -25.87 14.68
C LYS A 75 -7.78 -25.65 13.97
N VAL A 76 -6.95 -26.70 13.88
CA VAL A 76 -5.70 -26.67 13.10
C VAL A 76 -5.99 -26.43 11.62
N LYS A 77 -6.98 -27.16 11.07
CA LYS A 77 -7.40 -27.01 9.67
C LYS A 77 -7.96 -25.62 9.41
N LYS A 78 -8.85 -25.12 10.29
CA LYS A 78 -9.41 -23.77 10.18
C LYS A 78 -8.35 -22.67 10.23
N GLY A 79 -7.36 -22.80 11.12
CA GLY A 79 -6.25 -21.85 11.23
C GLY A 79 -5.37 -21.85 9.98
N LYS A 80 -5.04 -23.02 9.45
CA LYS A 80 -4.27 -23.17 8.20
C LYS A 80 -5.03 -22.59 7.00
N ASP A 81 -6.31 -22.88 6.87
CA ASP A 81 -7.14 -22.35 5.79
C ASP A 81 -7.16 -20.81 5.84
N MET A 82 -7.38 -20.21 7.02
CA MET A 82 -7.33 -18.74 7.17
C MET A 82 -5.99 -18.14 6.75
N ILE A 83 -4.87 -18.74 7.15
CA ILE A 83 -3.53 -18.27 6.76
C ILE A 83 -3.34 -18.38 5.25
N MET A 84 -3.82 -19.48 4.64
CA MET A 84 -3.72 -19.70 3.20
C MET A 84 -4.54 -18.67 2.41
N TRP A 85 -5.77 -18.39 2.83
CA TRP A 85 -6.60 -17.32 2.24
C TRP A 85 -5.99 -15.92 2.44
N ALA A 86 -5.40 -15.64 3.61
CA ALA A 86 -4.71 -14.38 3.86
C ALA A 86 -3.46 -14.22 2.97
N ALA A 87 -2.69 -15.29 2.79
CA ALA A 87 -1.52 -15.31 1.92
C ALA A 87 -1.90 -15.10 0.44
N PHE A 88 -2.99 -15.72 -0.02
CA PHE A 88 -3.53 -15.47 -1.37
C PHE A 88 -3.96 -14.00 -1.56
N GLY A 89 -4.64 -13.41 -0.57
CA GLY A 89 -4.99 -11.99 -0.62
C GLY A 89 -3.77 -11.09 -0.76
N LEU A 90 -2.72 -11.35 0.02
CA LEU A 90 -1.47 -10.58 -0.05
C LEU A 90 -0.73 -10.79 -1.38
N ALA A 91 -0.68 -12.03 -1.88
CA ALA A 91 -0.08 -12.35 -3.16
C ALA A 91 -0.77 -11.61 -4.33
N VAL A 92 -2.10 -11.57 -4.35
CA VAL A 92 -2.87 -10.86 -5.39
C VAL A 92 -2.56 -9.36 -5.40
N ILE A 93 -2.37 -8.75 -4.23
CA ILE A 93 -2.03 -7.32 -4.11
C ILE A 93 -0.65 -7.05 -4.72
N PHE A 94 0.35 -7.89 -4.41
CA PHE A 94 1.68 -7.77 -5.01
C PHE A 94 1.66 -7.95 -6.52
N VAL A 95 0.91 -8.94 -7.01
CA VAL A 95 0.74 -9.17 -8.45
C VAL A 95 0.06 -7.99 -9.13
N SER A 96 -0.99 -7.43 -8.52
CA SER A 96 -1.70 -6.26 -9.03
C SER A 96 -0.78 -5.04 -9.15
N TYR A 97 0.02 -4.76 -8.12
CA TYR A 97 0.98 -3.65 -8.16
C TYR A 97 2.08 -3.84 -9.22
N ALA A 98 2.60 -5.06 -9.33
CA ALA A 98 3.59 -5.41 -10.34
C ALA A 98 3.02 -5.23 -11.75
N LEU A 99 1.77 -5.67 -12.00
CA LEU A 99 1.10 -5.51 -13.28
C LEU A 99 0.82 -4.05 -13.62
N VAL A 100 0.32 -3.24 -12.67
CA VAL A 100 0.07 -1.80 -12.91
C VAL A 100 1.37 -1.08 -13.26
N THR A 101 2.43 -1.34 -12.51
CA THR A 101 3.75 -0.75 -12.77
C THR A 101 4.34 -1.25 -14.09
N PHE A 102 4.15 -2.52 -14.41
CA PHE A 102 4.56 -3.11 -15.69
C PHE A 102 3.83 -2.48 -16.87
N VAL A 103 2.51 -2.30 -16.80
CA VAL A 103 1.72 -1.66 -17.86
C VAL A 103 2.10 -0.20 -17.99
N ILE A 104 2.25 0.53 -16.88
CA ILE A 104 2.69 1.93 -16.90
C ILE A 104 4.09 2.02 -17.53
N ASN A 105 5.04 1.18 -17.13
CA ASN A 105 6.39 1.19 -17.68
C ASN A 105 6.45 0.68 -19.13
N ALA A 106 5.56 -0.22 -19.55
CA ALA A 106 5.48 -0.67 -20.94
C ALA A 106 4.88 0.41 -21.85
N VAL A 107 3.91 1.18 -21.35
CA VAL A 107 3.26 2.26 -22.10
C VAL A 107 4.06 3.56 -22.06
N VAL A 108 4.65 3.90 -20.92
CA VAL A 108 5.50 5.10 -20.74
C VAL A 108 6.94 4.85 -21.19
N GLY A 109 7.47 3.64 -20.98
CA GLY A 109 8.81 3.19 -21.35
C GLY A 109 8.88 2.42 -22.68
N GLY A 110 7.80 2.42 -23.47
CA GLY A 110 7.86 2.10 -24.91
C GLY A 110 8.76 3.07 -25.71
N GLY A 111 9.25 4.14 -25.07
CA GLY A 111 10.45 4.87 -25.47
C GLY A 111 11.50 4.80 -24.36
N GLY A 112 12.53 3.96 -24.55
CA GLY A 112 13.89 4.16 -24.05
C GLY A 112 14.07 4.33 -22.53
N SER A 113 14.63 3.29 -21.92
CA SER A 113 15.42 3.43 -20.69
C SER A 113 16.45 4.56 -20.82
N SER A 114 16.45 5.49 -19.89
CA SER A 114 17.64 6.21 -19.42
C SER A 114 17.30 6.66 -17.99
N GLY A 115 17.94 6.18 -16.92
CA GLY A 115 19.31 5.72 -16.84
C GLY A 115 20.24 6.92 -16.98
N GLY A 116 20.29 7.78 -15.97
CA GLY A 116 21.27 8.88 -15.90
C GLY A 116 20.89 9.96 -14.90
N GLN A 117 21.09 9.71 -13.60
CA GLN A 117 21.32 10.82 -12.68
C GLN A 117 22.73 11.37 -12.95
N ALA A 118 22.81 12.46 -13.73
CA ALA A 118 23.99 13.32 -13.74
C ALA A 118 23.81 14.34 -12.61
N ILE A 119 24.55 14.13 -11.52
CA ILE A 119 24.83 15.13 -10.51
C ILE A 119 25.73 16.17 -11.22
N GLU A 120 25.20 17.34 -11.54
CA GLU A 120 26.05 18.49 -11.85
C GLU A 120 26.64 18.99 -10.53
N THR A 121 27.84 18.48 -10.26
CA THR A 121 28.81 19.03 -9.31
C THR A 121 29.03 20.51 -9.62
N GLY A 122 29.03 21.34 -8.58
CA GLY A 122 29.32 22.76 -8.71
C GLY A 122 30.72 23.02 -9.23
N GLU A 123 30.79 23.84 -10.28
CA GLU A 123 31.92 24.69 -10.64
C GLU A 123 31.24 26.05 -10.94
N GLY A 124 31.36 27.12 -10.15
CA GLY A 124 32.61 27.73 -9.77
C GLY A 124 33.31 28.27 -11.03
N ILE A 125 33.42 29.60 -11.15
CA ILE A 125 34.46 30.33 -11.92
C ILE A 125 34.48 30.01 -13.44
N LEU A 126 34.11 30.89 -14.38
CA LEU A 126 34.82 32.11 -14.79
C LEU A 126 34.00 32.78 -15.92
N LEU A 127 33.83 34.10 -15.90
CA LEU A 127 33.75 34.89 -17.13
C LEU A 127 34.83 35.97 -17.05
N PRO A 128 35.90 35.87 -17.88
CA PRO A 128 36.88 36.94 -18.05
C PRO A 128 36.35 38.08 -18.94
N ASP A 129 36.90 39.27 -18.63
CA ASP A 129 36.94 40.59 -19.32
C ASP A 129 35.67 41.25 -19.87
#